data_AF-A0A3M7IWL8-F1
#
_entry.id   AF-A0A3M7IWL8-F1
#
_cell.length_a   1.000
_cell.length_b   1.000
_cell.length_c   1.000
_cell.angle_alpha   90.00
_cell.angle_beta   90.00
_cell.angle_gamma   90.00
#
_symmetry.space_group_name_H-M   'P 1'
#
loop_
_entity.id
_entity.type
_entity.pdbx_description
1 polymer ?
#
loop_
_entity_poly.entity_id
_entity_poly.type
_entity_poly.pdbx_seq_one_letter_code
_entity_poly.pdbx_strand_id
1 'polypeptide(L)'
;MADSQFDLLRLTATEAARLLDEGRTTSVELVKAYLAQINAHNHSGLKLNALISVAPADTLLATARKLDQERSSGSRRSSLHGIPFVCKDVFVTHPSLGLPTTAGAPCFQSAVAKRTSPVIEHLLDMGLILIGKANLTEFCGLKTPDHTTGWSPTGGQTQSPYVFGGLEEGEKVIGHSSPGGSSSGSASAVAAGFVPLSIGTEVCNSIVTPAGRAGLYALKCSNDAVNIDGCFGFSKHLDCIGGMAKSVEDLAVLTAALMQRDSPFDLGSRRCDGFHVAFTELEGWIWPGNACSWPGETLSENGYTEAASKLKAMGPQVTKNVDLPAPWAEFEMEGENIFTEISLFDFVNDRLPAFISEFDTCEVRSLAEIVAYNEQNRDVCMPQGHEGQSDLTNLVETSRDGAKQKALLVEMRRRGTLALDKVLEDHDVIASIADGPLPMYAAAAAPARNALLQYHHRVPLVTPLASETACQDNAGSS
;
A
#
# COMPACT_ATOMS: atom_id res chain seq x y z
N MET A 1 11.56 22.60 14.19
CA MET A 1 10.47 21.91 14.90
C MET A 1 9.88 22.84 15.95
N ALA A 2 9.28 23.95 15.52
CA ALA A 2 8.72 24.96 16.42
C ALA A 2 7.22 25.10 16.12
N ASP A 3 6.39 24.89 17.16
CA ASP A 3 4.97 25.23 17.25
C ASP A 3 3.92 24.45 16.44
N SER A 4 4.02 23.11 16.33
CA SER A 4 2.82 22.32 15.98
C SER A 4 2.05 21.89 17.23
N GLN A 5 0.76 22.23 17.30
CA GLN A 5 -0.20 21.78 18.32
C GLN A 5 -0.28 20.24 18.46
N PHE A 6 0.20 19.51 17.45
CA PHE A 6 0.13 18.05 17.35
C PHE A 6 1.52 17.45 17.12
N ASP A 7 1.77 16.28 17.71
CA ASP A 7 2.82 15.35 17.27
C ASP A 7 2.28 14.52 16.09
N LEU A 8 2.36 15.05 14.87
CA LEU A 8 1.80 14.41 13.66
C LEU A 8 2.45 13.06 13.33
N LEU A 9 3.65 12.80 13.85
CA LEU A 9 4.32 11.50 13.69
C LEU A 9 3.63 10.41 14.51
N ARG A 10 2.91 10.78 15.58
CA ARG A 10 2.24 9.83 16.50
C ARG A 10 0.72 9.94 16.53
N LEU A 11 0.14 11.07 16.12
CA LEU A 11 -1.30 11.30 16.14
C LEU A 11 -2.02 10.26 15.28
N THR A 12 -2.88 9.46 15.91
CA THR A 12 -3.75 8.47 15.25
C THR A 12 -5.04 9.13 14.77
N ALA A 13 -5.73 8.52 13.80
CA ALA A 13 -7.01 8.99 13.30
C ALA A 13 -8.09 9.00 14.38
N THR A 14 -8.13 7.94 15.17
CA THR A 14 -9.03 7.76 16.31
C THR A 14 -8.79 8.80 17.40
N GLU A 15 -7.54 9.13 17.71
CA GLU A 15 -7.21 10.21 18.66
C GLU A 15 -7.57 11.58 18.09
N ALA A 16 -7.25 11.84 16.82
CA ALA A 16 -7.67 13.07 16.16
C ALA A 16 -9.20 13.24 16.17
N ALA A 17 -9.95 12.16 15.95
CA ALA A 17 -11.42 12.16 16.02
C ALA A 17 -11.92 12.52 17.42
N ARG A 18 -11.33 11.95 18.49
CA ARG A 18 -11.64 12.31 19.88
C ARG A 18 -11.37 13.78 20.16
N LEU A 19 -10.22 14.32 19.74
CA LEU A 19 -9.89 15.73 19.92
C LEU A 19 -10.89 16.67 19.23
N LEU A 20 -11.36 16.30 18.04
CA LEU A 20 -12.41 17.03 17.32
C LEU A 20 -13.75 16.97 18.05
N ASP A 21 -14.12 15.80 18.57
CA ASP A 21 -15.37 15.59 19.31
C ASP A 21 -15.40 16.33 20.65
N GLU A 22 -14.25 16.41 21.32
CA GLU A 22 -14.06 17.17 22.57
C GLU A 22 -13.96 18.69 22.33
N GLY A 23 -13.95 19.15 21.07
CA GLY A 23 -13.76 20.56 20.73
C GLY A 23 -12.37 21.11 21.09
N ARG A 24 -11.38 20.23 21.28
CA ARG A 24 -9.98 20.59 21.58
C ARG A 24 -9.21 21.01 20.34
N THR A 25 -9.74 20.69 19.16
CA THR A 25 -9.26 21.18 17.87
C THR A 25 -10.40 21.19 16.85
N THR A 26 -10.11 21.66 15.64
CA THR A 26 -10.99 21.69 14.47
C THR A 26 -10.35 20.97 13.29
N SER A 27 -11.16 20.49 12.34
CA SER A 27 -10.66 19.90 11.10
C SER A 27 -9.81 20.91 10.33
N VAL A 28 -10.12 22.21 10.42
CA VAL A 28 -9.31 23.29 9.83
C VAL A 28 -7.89 23.30 10.41
N GLU A 29 -7.75 23.23 11.73
CA GLU A 29 -6.45 23.21 12.40
C GLU A 29 -5.65 21.96 12.05
N LEU A 30 -6.29 20.79 12.04
CA LEU A 30 -5.66 19.54 11.62
C LEU A 30 -5.16 19.62 10.17
N VAL A 31 -6.01 20.03 9.23
CA VAL A 31 -5.64 20.16 7.81
C VAL A 31 -4.48 21.13 7.64
N LYS A 32 -4.48 22.27 8.34
CA LYS A 32 -3.34 23.22 8.30
C LYS A 32 -2.05 22.58 8.81
N ALA A 33 -2.11 21.82 9.90
CA ALA A 33 -0.93 21.14 10.45
C ALA A 33 -0.37 20.10 9.48
N TYR A 34 -1.22 19.26 8.88
CA TYR A 34 -0.80 18.28 7.88
C TYR A 34 -0.25 18.94 6.61
N LEU A 35 -0.88 20.00 6.09
CA LEU A 35 -0.35 20.76 4.94
C LEU A 35 1.02 21.37 5.24
N ALA A 36 1.24 21.89 6.45
CA ALA A 36 2.54 22.40 6.85
C ALA A 36 3.63 21.30 6.85
N GLN A 37 3.31 20.12 7.38
CA GLN A 37 4.21 18.95 7.36
C GLN A 37 4.53 18.49 5.93
N ILE A 38 3.52 18.41 5.07
CA ILE A 38 3.67 18.06 3.65
C ILE A 38 4.58 19.07 2.94
N ASN A 39 4.33 20.38 3.12
CA ASN A 39 5.15 21.42 2.49
C ASN A 39 6.61 21.40 2.96
N ALA A 40 6.85 21.03 4.23
CA ALA A 40 8.18 20.95 4.79
C ALA A 40 9.00 19.76 4.26
N HIS A 41 8.35 18.63 3.92
CA HIS A 41 9.06 17.35 3.75
C HIS A 41 8.72 16.55 2.48
N ASN A 42 7.63 16.84 1.75
CA ASN A 42 7.26 16.05 0.57
C ASN A 42 8.24 16.30 -0.60
N HIS A 43 8.32 17.54 -1.10
CA HIS A 43 9.29 17.93 -2.14
C HIS A 43 10.41 18.83 -1.62
N SER A 44 10.32 19.24 -0.36
CA SER A 44 11.32 20.02 0.37
C SER A 44 11.90 19.20 1.51
N GLY A 45 12.93 19.70 2.19
CA GLY A 45 13.48 19.05 3.38
C GLY A 45 13.95 17.63 3.10
N LEU A 46 13.20 16.65 3.60
CA LEU A 46 13.49 15.21 3.44
C LEU A 46 13.23 14.70 2.01
N LYS A 47 12.49 15.46 1.18
CA LYS A 47 12.16 15.10 -0.22
C LYS A 47 11.60 13.69 -0.35
N LEU A 48 10.62 13.38 0.50
CA LEU A 48 10.04 12.04 0.55
C LEU A 48 9.30 11.64 -0.73
N ASN A 49 8.83 12.64 -1.51
CA ASN A 49 8.00 12.46 -2.71
C ASN A 49 6.87 11.43 -2.52
N ALA A 50 6.29 11.41 -1.32
CA ALA A 50 5.25 10.47 -0.94
C ALA A 50 3.91 10.83 -1.58
N LEU A 51 3.63 12.12 -1.79
CA LEU A 51 2.45 12.60 -2.49
C LEU A 51 2.82 13.08 -3.89
N ILE A 52 2.13 12.55 -4.90
CA ILE A 52 2.27 12.93 -6.31
C ILE A 52 1.40 14.15 -6.64
N SER A 53 0.29 14.32 -5.93
CA SER A 53 -0.54 15.52 -6.00
C SER A 53 -1.18 15.83 -4.65
N VAL A 54 -1.39 17.11 -4.37
CA VAL A 54 -2.06 17.61 -3.17
C VAL A 54 -3.20 18.52 -3.62
N ALA A 55 -4.37 18.35 -3.02
CA ALA A 55 -5.54 19.13 -3.39
C ALA A 55 -5.32 20.61 -3.03
N PRO A 56 -5.93 21.55 -3.77
CA PRO A 56 -5.78 22.98 -3.48
C PRO A 56 -6.10 23.30 -2.02
N ALA A 57 -5.21 24.04 -1.34
CA ALA A 57 -5.35 24.33 0.09
C ALA A 57 -6.68 25.00 0.43
N ASP A 58 -7.15 25.94 -0.40
CA ASP A 58 -8.44 26.61 -0.20
C ASP A 58 -9.63 25.63 -0.26
N THR A 59 -9.59 24.66 -1.17
CA THR A 59 -10.60 23.59 -1.26
C THR A 59 -10.59 22.72 -0.01
N LEU A 60 -9.39 22.33 0.46
CA LEU A 60 -9.25 21.54 1.70
C LEU A 60 -9.76 22.30 2.92
N LEU A 61 -9.41 23.58 3.06
CA LEU A 61 -9.84 24.43 4.17
C LEU A 61 -11.34 24.79 4.11
N ALA A 62 -11.93 24.89 2.92
CA ALA A 62 -13.37 25.05 2.77
C ALA A 62 -14.12 23.77 3.19
N THR A 63 -13.65 22.60 2.74
CA THR A 63 -14.19 21.30 3.15
C THR A 63 -14.08 21.09 4.65
N ALA A 64 -12.92 21.36 5.25
CA ALA A 64 -12.71 21.27 6.68
C ALA A 64 -13.68 22.17 7.48
N ARG A 65 -13.84 23.43 7.08
CA ARG A 65 -14.82 24.37 7.70
C ARG A 65 -16.25 23.84 7.64
N LYS A 66 -16.65 23.27 6.50
CA LYS A 66 -17.97 22.67 6.33
C LYS A 66 -18.17 21.50 7.30
N LEU A 67 -17.18 20.62 7.42
CA LEU A 67 -17.23 19.48 8.34
C LEU A 67 -17.23 19.91 9.82
N ASP A 68 -16.50 20.97 10.17
CA ASP A 68 -16.57 21.58 11.51
C ASP A 68 -17.97 22.17 11.81
N GLN A 69 -18.60 22.82 10.83
CA GLN A 69 -19.97 23.31 10.95
C GLN A 69 -20.99 22.17 11.11
N GLU A 70 -20.84 21.10 10.33
CA GLU A 70 -21.66 19.89 10.48
C GLU A 70 -21.49 19.27 11.88
N ARG A 71 -20.25 19.21 12.40
CA ARG A 71 -19.99 18.71 13.76
C ARG A 71 -20.67 19.57 14.81
N SER A 72 -20.48 20.89 14.78
CA SER A 72 -21.05 21.82 15.76
C SER A 72 -22.58 21.87 15.74
N SER A 73 -23.21 21.53 14.60
CA SER A 73 -24.66 21.40 14.47
C SER A 73 -25.20 19.99 14.78
N GLY A 74 -24.36 19.08 15.27
CA GLY A 74 -24.75 17.71 15.61
C GLY A 74 -24.96 16.77 14.42
N SER A 75 -24.55 17.18 13.22
CA SER A 75 -24.73 16.44 11.96
C SER A 75 -23.45 15.72 11.52
N ARG A 76 -22.72 15.11 12.46
CA ARG A 76 -21.54 14.26 12.13
C ARG A 76 -21.96 13.11 11.24
N ARG A 77 -21.15 12.79 10.23
CA ARG A 77 -21.43 11.75 9.23
C ARG A 77 -20.92 10.37 9.62
N SER A 78 -19.79 10.30 10.33
CA SER A 78 -19.18 9.04 10.76
C SER A 78 -18.21 9.25 11.93
N SER A 79 -17.63 8.16 12.43
CA SER A 79 -16.52 8.18 13.39
C SER A 79 -15.22 8.79 12.85
N LEU A 80 -15.09 8.90 11.53
CA LEU A 80 -13.96 9.52 10.84
C LEU A 80 -14.32 10.88 10.23
N HIS A 81 -15.46 11.46 10.63
CA HIS A 81 -15.87 12.80 10.20
C HIS A 81 -14.75 13.80 10.48
N GLY A 82 -14.33 14.56 9.47
CA GLY A 82 -13.29 15.57 9.59
C GLY A 82 -11.84 15.06 9.59
N ILE A 83 -11.62 13.75 9.40
CA ILE A 83 -10.28 13.14 9.44
C ILE A 83 -9.62 13.16 8.05
N PRO A 84 -8.37 13.64 7.94
CA PRO A 84 -7.61 13.59 6.69
C PRO A 84 -7.16 12.18 6.29
N PHE A 85 -7.10 11.92 4.99
CA PHE A 85 -6.46 10.72 4.43
C PHE A 85 -5.85 11.00 3.05
N VAL A 86 -5.04 10.07 2.55
CA VAL A 86 -4.58 10.04 1.16
C VAL A 86 -4.92 8.70 0.50
N CYS A 87 -4.98 8.69 -0.82
CA CYS A 87 -5.18 7.46 -1.59
C CYS A 87 -4.08 7.33 -2.65
N LYS A 88 -3.63 6.11 -2.94
CA LYS A 88 -2.70 5.83 -4.05
C LYS A 88 -3.20 6.44 -5.37
N ASP A 89 -2.29 6.85 -6.25
CA ASP A 89 -2.66 7.49 -7.53
C ASP A 89 -3.20 6.52 -8.60
N VAL A 90 -4.12 5.65 -8.20
CA VAL A 90 -4.86 4.70 -9.05
C VAL A 90 -6.37 4.89 -8.95
N PHE A 91 -6.84 5.50 -7.86
CA PHE A 91 -8.26 5.76 -7.63
C PHE A 91 -8.67 6.98 -8.45
N VAL A 92 -9.59 6.82 -9.41
CA VAL A 92 -10.08 7.93 -10.22
C VAL A 92 -10.81 8.94 -9.33
N THR A 93 -10.53 10.23 -9.54
CA THR A 93 -11.18 11.36 -8.85
C THR A 93 -11.67 12.40 -9.84
N HIS A 94 -12.89 12.90 -9.63
CA HIS A 94 -13.46 13.95 -10.46
C HIS A 94 -12.60 15.24 -10.41
N PRO A 95 -12.44 15.99 -11.51
CA PRO A 95 -11.61 17.20 -11.57
C PRO A 95 -11.92 18.27 -10.52
N SER A 96 -13.15 18.31 -10.00
CA SER A 96 -13.52 19.24 -8.91
C SER A 96 -12.72 19.05 -7.62
N LEU A 97 -12.08 17.89 -7.43
CA LEU A 97 -11.19 17.64 -6.29
C LEU A 97 -9.79 18.22 -6.50
N GLY A 98 -9.43 18.62 -7.73
CA GLY A 98 -8.09 19.12 -8.06
C GLY A 98 -7.00 18.06 -7.94
N LEU A 99 -7.37 16.78 -8.04
CA LEU A 99 -6.49 15.63 -7.90
C LEU A 99 -6.56 14.78 -9.18
N PRO A 100 -5.61 14.92 -10.13
CA PRO A 100 -5.55 14.04 -11.29
C PRO A 100 -5.27 12.60 -10.86
N THR A 101 -5.55 11.64 -11.74
CA THR A 101 -5.23 10.22 -11.52
C THR A 101 -4.36 9.74 -12.67
N THR A 102 -3.09 9.43 -12.38
CA THR A 102 -2.10 9.23 -13.43
C THR A 102 -1.53 7.80 -13.47
N ALA A 103 -1.74 7.00 -12.43
CA ALA A 103 -1.02 5.73 -12.24
C ALA A 103 0.51 5.92 -12.32
N GLY A 104 1.00 7.12 -11.99
CA GLY A 104 2.40 7.53 -12.11
C GLY A 104 2.86 7.86 -13.54
N ALA A 105 1.99 7.76 -14.55
CA ALA A 105 2.37 7.84 -15.95
C ALA A 105 2.01 9.20 -16.61
N PRO A 106 2.93 9.81 -17.39
CA PRO A 106 2.68 11.11 -18.02
C PRO A 106 1.51 11.12 -19.01
N CYS A 107 1.22 10.00 -19.68
CA CYS A 107 0.10 9.90 -20.63
C CYS A 107 -1.29 10.11 -20.01
N PHE A 108 -1.41 9.96 -18.68
CA PHE A 108 -2.64 10.21 -17.93
C PHE A 108 -2.65 11.58 -17.23
N GLN A 109 -1.58 12.38 -17.32
CA GLN A 109 -1.44 13.64 -16.61
C GLN A 109 -2.51 14.69 -16.99
N SER A 110 -2.91 14.72 -18.26
CA SER A 110 -3.95 15.60 -18.80
C SER A 110 -5.34 14.94 -18.85
N ALA A 111 -5.48 13.71 -18.34
CA ALA A 111 -6.74 12.98 -18.42
C ALA A 111 -7.81 13.62 -17.53
N VAL A 112 -9.03 13.76 -18.05
CA VAL A 112 -10.16 14.37 -17.35
C VAL A 112 -11.17 13.29 -16.99
N ALA A 113 -11.27 12.98 -15.71
CA ALA A 113 -12.14 11.92 -15.19
C ALA A 113 -13.61 12.32 -15.21
N LYS A 114 -14.49 11.35 -15.54
CA LYS A 114 -15.95 11.48 -15.56
C LYS A 114 -16.56 11.60 -14.17
N ARG A 115 -15.93 10.94 -13.18
CA ARG A 115 -16.47 10.76 -11.83
C ARG A 115 -15.37 10.45 -10.84
N THR A 116 -15.72 10.47 -9.56
CA THR A 116 -14.92 9.88 -8.50
C THR A 116 -15.24 8.39 -8.38
N SER A 117 -14.22 7.56 -8.13
CA SER A 117 -14.39 6.12 -7.88
C SER A 117 -15.31 5.87 -6.67
N PRO A 118 -16.16 4.82 -6.68
CA PRO A 118 -17.16 4.61 -5.64
C PRO A 118 -16.59 4.52 -4.22
N VAL A 119 -15.40 3.91 -4.07
CA VAL A 119 -14.73 3.81 -2.78
C VAL A 119 -14.28 5.17 -2.24
N ILE A 120 -13.77 6.06 -3.09
CA ILE A 120 -13.38 7.40 -2.66
C ILE A 120 -14.62 8.23 -2.35
N GLU A 121 -15.65 8.18 -3.19
CA GLU A 121 -16.91 8.89 -2.95
C GLU A 121 -17.51 8.48 -1.60
N HIS A 122 -17.54 7.17 -1.31
CA HIS A 122 -18.00 6.66 -0.02
C HIS A 122 -17.23 7.25 1.18
N LEU A 123 -15.90 7.31 1.11
CA LEU A 123 -15.09 7.89 2.19
C LEU A 123 -15.34 9.41 2.34
N LEU A 124 -15.55 10.14 1.24
CA LEU A 124 -15.91 11.55 1.28
C LEU A 124 -17.32 11.77 1.88
N ASP A 125 -18.27 10.90 1.56
CA ASP A 125 -19.62 10.90 2.14
C ASP A 125 -19.61 10.61 3.63
N MET A 126 -18.70 9.76 4.11
CA MET A 126 -18.43 9.56 5.54
C MET A 126 -17.81 10.78 6.22
N GLY A 127 -17.44 11.82 5.46
CA GLY A 127 -16.88 13.07 5.97
C GLY A 127 -15.36 13.04 6.12
N LEU A 128 -14.65 12.10 5.51
CA LEU A 128 -13.18 12.16 5.46
C LEU A 128 -12.72 13.25 4.48
N ILE A 129 -11.51 13.76 4.68
CA ILE A 129 -10.89 14.80 3.85
C ILE A 129 -9.76 14.20 3.03
N LEU A 130 -9.95 14.03 1.73
CA LEU A 130 -8.89 13.56 0.82
C LEU A 130 -7.87 14.69 0.59
N ILE A 131 -6.70 14.60 1.24
CA ILE A 131 -5.64 15.62 1.13
C ILE A 131 -4.91 15.55 -0.22
N GLY A 132 -4.66 14.34 -0.72
CA GLY A 132 -3.78 14.16 -1.86
C GLY A 132 -3.77 12.74 -2.43
N LYS A 133 -3.08 12.60 -3.56
CA LYS A 133 -2.74 11.31 -4.15
C LYS A 133 -1.34 10.93 -3.72
N ALA A 134 -1.20 9.70 -3.25
CA ALA A 134 0.09 9.11 -2.94
C ALA A 134 0.78 8.59 -4.20
N ASN A 135 2.08 8.86 -4.31
CA ASN A 135 2.94 8.32 -5.35
C ASN A 135 3.05 6.79 -5.24
N LEU A 136 3.51 6.17 -6.32
CA LEU A 136 3.55 4.73 -6.51
C LEU A 136 4.69 4.34 -7.46
N THR A 137 4.98 3.04 -7.54
CA THR A 137 5.65 2.49 -8.72
C THR A 137 4.73 2.65 -9.94
N GLU A 138 5.22 3.27 -11.01
CA GLU A 138 4.47 3.50 -12.26
C GLU A 138 3.73 2.24 -12.75
N PHE A 139 2.47 2.40 -13.16
CA PHE A 139 1.57 1.30 -13.55
C PHE A 139 1.51 0.15 -12.53
N CYS A 140 1.66 0.47 -11.25
CA CYS A 140 1.72 -0.51 -10.16
C CYS A 140 2.85 -1.55 -10.30
N GLY A 141 3.91 -1.24 -11.05
CA GLY A 141 5.06 -2.13 -11.30
C GLY A 141 5.00 -2.89 -12.62
N LEU A 142 3.94 -2.71 -13.43
CA LEU A 142 3.86 -3.34 -14.76
C LEU A 142 4.46 -2.41 -15.82
N LYS A 143 5.78 -2.43 -15.96
CA LYS A 143 6.47 -1.67 -17.01
C LYS A 143 7.72 -2.39 -17.51
N THR A 144 8.60 -2.76 -16.58
CA THR A 144 9.84 -3.48 -16.84
C THR A 144 10.20 -4.36 -15.64
N PRO A 145 10.86 -5.51 -15.83
CA PRO A 145 11.22 -6.41 -14.73
C PRO A 145 12.15 -5.79 -13.67
N ASP A 146 12.96 -4.82 -14.08
CA ASP A 146 13.96 -4.12 -13.27
C ASP A 146 13.48 -2.74 -12.79
N HIS A 147 12.17 -2.54 -12.68
CA HIS A 147 11.61 -1.27 -12.24
C HIS A 147 12.11 -0.88 -10.84
N THR A 148 12.28 0.43 -10.65
CA THR A 148 12.62 0.97 -9.33
C THR A 148 11.35 1.15 -8.50
N THR A 149 11.27 0.42 -7.40
CA THR A 149 10.12 0.47 -6.51
C THR A 149 9.90 1.87 -5.93
N GLY A 150 8.67 2.38 -5.99
CA GLY A 150 8.29 3.71 -5.53
C GLY A 150 8.67 4.87 -6.46
N TRP A 151 9.22 4.56 -7.63
CA TRP A 151 9.49 5.54 -8.68
C TRP A 151 8.32 5.64 -9.67
N SER A 152 8.00 6.87 -10.05
CA SER A 152 7.22 7.14 -11.26
C SER A 152 7.73 8.41 -11.96
N PRO A 153 7.59 8.53 -13.30
CA PRO A 153 7.94 9.75 -14.00
C PRO A 153 7.23 11.00 -13.47
N THR A 154 5.96 10.85 -13.10
CA THR A 154 5.12 11.96 -12.64
C THR A 154 5.42 12.36 -11.19
N GLY A 155 5.73 11.41 -10.31
CA GLY A 155 5.93 11.65 -8.88
C GLY A 155 7.38 11.64 -8.41
N GLY A 156 8.31 11.20 -9.25
CA GLY A 156 9.70 10.95 -8.87
C GLY A 156 9.86 9.74 -7.95
N GLN A 157 11.04 9.62 -7.33
CA GLN A 157 11.35 8.54 -6.38
C GLN A 157 10.76 8.83 -5.01
N THR A 158 9.80 8.01 -4.57
CA THR A 158 9.35 7.96 -3.18
C THR A 158 10.47 7.45 -2.28
N GLN A 159 10.71 8.11 -1.15
CA GLN A 159 11.68 7.67 -0.14
C GLN A 159 10.96 7.09 1.08
N SER A 160 11.59 6.10 1.73
CA SER A 160 11.18 5.66 3.06
C SER A 160 11.59 6.70 4.11
N PRO A 161 10.70 7.12 5.03
CA PRO A 161 11.07 8.03 6.13
C PRO A 161 12.09 7.44 7.13
N TYR A 162 12.40 6.16 7.02
CA TYR A 162 13.31 5.42 7.92
C TYR A 162 14.67 5.12 7.29
N VAL A 163 14.87 5.49 6.02
CA VAL A 163 16.11 5.26 5.28
C VAL A 163 16.81 6.60 5.08
N PHE A 164 18.03 6.72 5.58
CA PHE A 164 18.86 7.91 5.37
C PHE A 164 19.66 7.78 4.07
N GLY A 165 19.78 8.88 3.32
CA GLY A 165 20.58 8.90 2.08
C GLY A 165 19.82 8.51 0.82
N GLY A 166 18.60 7.98 0.96
CA GLY A 166 17.74 7.58 -0.15
C GLY A 166 18.00 6.14 -0.60
N LEU A 167 17.72 5.84 -1.87
CA LEU A 167 18.00 4.51 -2.42
C LEU A 167 19.51 4.28 -2.57
N GLU A 168 19.99 3.14 -2.08
CA GLU A 168 21.35 2.66 -2.27
C GLU A 168 21.60 2.25 -3.73
N GLU A 169 22.78 2.58 -4.24
CA GLU A 169 23.18 2.23 -5.61
C GLU A 169 23.38 0.70 -5.74
N GLY A 170 22.85 0.12 -6.81
CA GLY A 170 22.94 -1.33 -7.07
C GLY A 170 22.02 -2.18 -6.21
N GLU A 171 21.07 -1.56 -5.49
CA GLU A 171 20.09 -2.28 -4.71
C GLU A 171 19.11 -3.09 -5.60
N LYS A 172 18.63 -4.23 -5.09
CA LYS A 172 17.61 -5.05 -5.74
C LYS A 172 16.22 -4.41 -5.62
N VAL A 173 15.27 -4.86 -6.45
CA VAL A 173 13.89 -4.30 -6.54
C VAL A 173 13.22 -4.05 -5.19
N ILE A 174 13.43 -4.95 -4.22
CA ILE A 174 12.92 -4.84 -2.84
C ILE A 174 14.04 -4.92 -1.78
N GLY A 175 15.21 -4.34 -2.06
CA GLY A 175 16.30 -4.26 -1.08
C GLY A 175 15.97 -3.39 0.15
N HIS A 176 16.90 -3.25 1.09
CA HIS A 176 16.72 -2.57 2.38
C HIS A 176 16.30 -1.12 2.30
N SER A 177 16.90 -0.35 1.40
CA SER A 177 16.66 1.08 1.23
C SER A 177 15.37 1.38 0.43
N SER A 178 14.85 0.37 -0.28
CA SER A 178 13.58 0.41 -0.99
C SER A 178 12.40 0.74 -0.06
N PRO A 179 11.49 1.66 -0.45
CA PRO A 179 10.27 1.94 0.31
C PRO A 179 9.25 0.80 0.22
N GLY A 180 9.54 -0.28 -0.52
CA GLY A 180 8.55 -1.28 -0.90
C GLY A 180 7.50 -0.69 -1.85
N GLY A 181 6.60 -1.50 -2.40
CA GLY A 181 5.62 -1.00 -3.35
C GLY A 181 4.67 -2.08 -3.84
N SER A 182 3.71 -1.73 -4.69
CA SER A 182 3.63 -0.46 -5.43
C SER A 182 3.00 0.72 -4.68
N SER A 183 2.36 0.54 -3.51
CA SER A 183 1.73 1.64 -2.75
C SER A 183 2.72 2.43 -1.87
N SER A 184 3.91 2.71 -2.38
CA SER A 184 5.05 3.29 -1.64
C SER A 184 4.71 4.63 -0.99
N GLY A 185 4.12 5.56 -1.75
CA GLY A 185 3.74 6.88 -1.24
C GLY A 185 2.66 6.81 -0.17
N SER A 186 1.78 5.81 -0.22
CA SER A 186 0.70 5.64 0.78
C SER A 186 1.29 5.29 2.14
N ALA A 187 2.31 4.44 2.16
CA ALA A 187 3.04 4.07 3.36
C ALA A 187 3.91 5.24 3.86
N SER A 188 4.73 5.84 2.98
CA SER A 188 5.60 6.95 3.36
C SER A 188 4.81 8.17 3.87
N ALA A 189 3.65 8.48 3.30
CA ALA A 189 2.82 9.60 3.75
C ALA A 189 2.31 9.41 5.19
N VAL A 190 1.83 8.21 5.54
CA VAL A 190 1.37 7.92 6.90
C VAL A 190 2.56 7.92 7.85
N ALA A 191 3.65 7.23 7.52
CA ALA A 191 4.84 7.17 8.36
C ALA A 191 5.41 8.57 8.68
N ALA A 192 5.51 9.45 7.67
CA ALA A 192 6.01 10.81 7.80
C ALA A 192 5.06 11.81 8.48
N GLY A 193 3.85 11.37 8.85
CA GLY A 193 2.85 12.22 9.49
C GLY A 193 2.19 13.22 8.53
N PHE A 194 2.09 12.90 7.24
CA PHE A 194 1.34 13.72 6.27
C PHE A 194 -0.16 13.54 6.40
N VAL A 195 -0.59 12.37 6.86
CA VAL A 195 -1.97 12.02 7.22
C VAL A 195 -1.94 10.85 8.23
N PRO A 196 -3.03 10.63 9.00
CA PRO A 196 -3.12 9.47 9.89
C PRO A 196 -3.51 8.17 9.16
N LEU A 197 -4.15 8.26 7.99
CA LEU A 197 -4.67 7.13 7.21
C LEU A 197 -4.28 7.23 5.74
N SER A 198 -4.01 6.09 5.12
CA SER A 198 -3.94 5.98 3.67
C SER A 198 -4.59 4.70 3.16
N ILE A 199 -4.97 4.72 1.88
CA ILE A 199 -5.47 3.53 1.18
C ILE A 199 -4.64 3.25 -0.07
N GLY A 200 -4.44 1.96 -0.34
CA GLY A 200 -3.68 1.45 -1.48
C GLY A 200 -4.39 0.29 -2.17
N THR A 201 -3.71 -0.27 -3.17
CA THR A 201 -4.19 -1.44 -3.93
C THR A 201 -3.14 -2.53 -3.94
N GLU A 202 -3.60 -3.78 -3.97
CA GLU A 202 -2.73 -4.96 -3.99
C GLU A 202 -3.31 -6.10 -4.83
N VAL A 203 -2.46 -6.69 -5.67
CA VAL A 203 -2.60 -8.08 -6.14
C VAL A 203 -1.81 -8.99 -5.20
N CYS A 204 -0.53 -8.66 -5.02
CA CYS A 204 0.38 -9.31 -4.09
C CYS A 204 1.34 -8.27 -3.54
N ASN A 205 1.48 -8.20 -2.22
CA ASN A 205 2.46 -7.42 -1.46
C ASN A 205 2.44 -5.88 -1.62
N SER A 206 1.64 -5.33 -2.52
CA SER A 206 1.61 -3.90 -2.84
C SER A 206 1.02 -2.97 -1.77
N ILE A 207 0.43 -3.49 -0.70
CA ILE A 207 0.00 -2.77 0.50
C ILE A 207 0.87 -3.19 1.67
N VAL A 208 1.05 -4.49 1.89
CA VAL A 208 1.75 -5.00 3.08
C VAL A 208 3.27 -4.77 3.04
N THR A 209 3.95 -4.99 1.91
CA THR A 209 5.39 -4.72 1.82
C THR A 209 5.74 -3.26 2.12
N PRO A 210 5.15 -2.25 1.43
CA PRO A 210 5.48 -0.86 1.73
C PRO A 210 5.09 -0.46 3.16
N ALA A 211 3.98 -0.98 3.71
CA ALA A 211 3.61 -0.71 5.11
C ALA A 211 4.63 -1.29 6.10
N GLY A 212 5.11 -2.52 5.88
CA GLY A 212 6.15 -3.14 6.69
C GLY A 212 7.46 -2.35 6.66
N ARG A 213 7.89 -1.91 5.48
CA ARG A 213 9.09 -1.07 5.31
C ARG A 213 8.94 0.32 5.94
N ALA A 214 7.72 0.82 6.07
CA ALA A 214 7.39 2.08 6.73
C ALA A 214 6.99 1.92 8.22
N GLY A 215 7.11 0.72 8.81
CA GLY A 215 6.79 0.48 10.22
C GLY A 215 5.32 0.72 10.58
N LEU A 216 4.41 0.47 9.63
CA LEU A 216 2.97 0.68 9.76
C LEU A 216 2.22 -0.64 9.96
N TYR A 217 0.96 -0.51 10.38
CA TYR A 217 -0.02 -1.58 10.30
C TYR A 217 -0.73 -1.50 8.95
N ALA A 218 -0.98 -2.67 8.35
CA ALA A 218 -1.71 -2.74 7.09
C ALA A 218 -2.67 -3.92 7.05
N LEU A 219 -3.78 -3.72 6.36
CA LEU A 219 -4.77 -4.74 6.08
C LEU A 219 -5.14 -4.66 4.61
N LYS A 220 -4.97 -5.80 3.94
CA LYS A 220 -5.49 -6.06 2.60
C LYS A 220 -6.88 -6.66 2.76
N CYS A 221 -7.92 -6.02 2.23
CA CYS A 221 -9.26 -6.61 2.30
C CYS A 221 -9.30 -7.90 1.48
N SER A 222 -10.24 -8.78 1.82
CA SER A 222 -10.54 -9.92 0.96
C SER A 222 -10.93 -9.43 -0.44
N ASN A 223 -10.56 -10.18 -1.47
CA ASN A 223 -10.95 -9.82 -2.83
C ASN A 223 -12.49 -9.76 -2.92
N ASP A 224 -13.00 -8.85 -3.74
CA ASP A 224 -14.42 -8.52 -3.86
C ASP A 224 -15.09 -7.88 -2.62
N ALA A 225 -14.38 -7.70 -1.50
CA ALA A 225 -14.95 -7.07 -0.30
C ALA A 225 -15.17 -5.55 -0.44
N VAL A 226 -14.44 -4.92 -1.36
CA VAL A 226 -14.53 -3.48 -1.64
C VAL A 226 -14.67 -3.30 -3.14
N ASN A 227 -15.57 -2.43 -3.58
CA ASN A 227 -15.74 -2.13 -5.00
C ASN A 227 -14.47 -1.44 -5.55
N ILE A 228 -13.82 -2.07 -6.53
CA ILE A 228 -12.59 -1.60 -7.21
C ILE A 228 -12.86 -0.85 -8.53
N ASP A 229 -14.11 -0.51 -8.83
CA ASP A 229 -14.47 0.29 -10.01
C ASP A 229 -13.80 1.66 -9.95
N GLY A 230 -13.42 2.20 -11.12
CA GLY A 230 -12.69 3.46 -11.18
C GLY A 230 -11.29 3.37 -10.57
N CYS A 231 -10.66 2.20 -10.55
CA CYS A 231 -9.28 2.01 -10.08
C CYS A 231 -8.40 1.38 -11.17
N PHE A 232 -7.21 1.95 -11.39
CA PHE A 232 -6.16 1.26 -12.15
C PHE A 232 -5.72 0.01 -11.37
N GLY A 233 -5.66 -1.14 -12.04
CA GLY A 233 -5.33 -2.44 -11.45
C GLY A 233 -5.05 -3.49 -12.52
N PHE A 234 -4.72 -4.70 -12.11
CA PHE A 234 -4.33 -5.78 -13.03
C PHE A 234 -5.41 -6.83 -13.27
N SER A 235 -6.17 -7.22 -12.26
CA SER A 235 -7.18 -8.26 -12.39
C SER A 235 -8.30 -8.06 -11.39
N LYS A 236 -9.55 -8.08 -11.87
CA LYS A 236 -10.72 -8.06 -10.99
C LYS A 236 -10.81 -9.26 -10.04
N HIS A 237 -10.08 -10.33 -10.35
CA HIS A 237 -10.02 -11.52 -9.51
C HIS A 237 -8.96 -11.40 -8.41
N LEU A 238 -7.94 -10.56 -8.59
CA LEU A 238 -6.76 -10.51 -7.73
C LEU A 238 -6.60 -9.18 -7.00
N ASP A 239 -6.98 -8.07 -7.64
CA ASP A 239 -6.94 -6.74 -7.07
C ASP A 239 -7.85 -6.64 -5.85
N CYS A 240 -7.35 -5.91 -4.86
CA CYS A 240 -8.11 -5.56 -3.68
C CYS A 240 -7.62 -4.20 -3.15
N ILE A 241 -8.47 -3.60 -2.33
CA ILE A 241 -8.19 -2.34 -1.65
C ILE A 241 -7.89 -2.64 -0.19
N GLY A 242 -7.00 -1.85 0.40
CA GLY A 242 -6.68 -1.95 1.81
C GLY A 242 -6.14 -0.65 2.37
N GLY A 243 -5.94 -0.65 3.67
CA GLY A 243 -5.55 0.52 4.45
C GLY A 243 -4.19 0.38 5.11
N MET A 244 -3.57 1.52 5.40
CA MET A 244 -2.35 1.62 6.21
C MET A 244 -2.54 2.67 7.30
N ALA A 245 -2.09 2.35 8.52
CA ALA A 245 -2.24 3.23 9.68
C ALA A 245 -1.14 3.03 10.73
N LYS A 246 -1.06 3.96 11.70
CA LYS A 246 -0.10 3.93 12.82
C LYS A 246 -0.55 3.05 14.00
N SER A 247 -1.80 2.59 14.00
CA SER A 247 -2.39 1.76 15.04
C SER A 247 -3.34 0.71 14.45
N VAL A 248 -3.55 -0.39 15.19
CA VAL A 248 -4.53 -1.42 14.85
C VAL A 248 -5.96 -0.89 14.93
N GLU A 249 -6.23 0.03 15.86
CA GLU A 249 -7.54 0.67 16.03
C GLU A 249 -7.91 1.50 14.78
N ASP A 250 -7.00 2.34 14.31
CA ASP A 250 -7.18 3.12 13.08
C ASP A 250 -7.41 2.21 11.87
N LEU A 251 -6.64 1.12 11.77
CA LEU A 251 -6.77 0.16 10.68
C LEU A 251 -8.11 -0.57 10.72
N ALA A 252 -8.61 -0.93 11.91
CA ALA A 252 -9.92 -1.54 12.07
C ALA A 252 -11.06 -0.59 11.67
N VAL A 253 -11.00 0.68 12.10
CA VAL A 253 -11.99 1.70 11.74
C VAL A 253 -11.97 1.99 10.24
N LEU A 254 -10.78 2.12 9.64
CA LEU A 254 -10.63 2.33 8.19
C LEU A 254 -11.12 1.12 7.38
N THR A 255 -10.84 -0.10 7.84
CA THR A 255 -11.29 -1.33 7.16
C THR A 255 -12.81 -1.44 7.20
N ALA A 256 -13.43 -1.15 8.35
CA ALA A 256 -14.89 -1.12 8.46
C ALA A 256 -15.51 -0.09 7.50
N ALA A 257 -14.91 1.09 7.39
CA ALA A 257 -15.31 2.11 6.42
C ALA A 257 -15.20 1.60 4.96
N LEU A 258 -14.06 1.03 4.59
CA LEU A 258 -13.85 0.50 3.23
C LEU A 258 -14.87 -0.60 2.86
N MET A 259 -15.18 -1.47 3.81
CA MET A 259 -16.14 -2.56 3.63
C MET A 259 -17.60 -2.15 3.81
N GLN A 260 -17.87 -0.87 4.13
CA GLN A 260 -19.20 -0.34 4.45
C GLN A 260 -19.90 -1.12 5.59
N ARG A 261 -19.15 -1.42 6.65
CA ARG A 261 -19.61 -2.16 7.83
C ARG A 261 -19.59 -1.27 9.07
N ASP A 262 -20.33 -1.68 10.09
CA ASP A 262 -20.25 -1.03 11.39
C ASP A 262 -18.84 -1.13 11.96
N SER A 263 -18.32 0.03 12.38
CA SER A 263 -16.98 0.15 12.93
C SER A 263 -16.97 -0.17 14.42
N PRO A 264 -16.05 -1.03 14.91
CA PRO A 264 -15.71 -1.05 16.32
C PRO A 264 -14.83 0.18 16.59
N PHE A 265 -15.44 1.34 16.79
CA PHE A 265 -14.72 2.60 17.05
C PHE A 265 -13.77 2.50 18.25
N ASP A 266 -14.02 1.56 19.16
CA ASP A 266 -13.13 1.16 20.24
C ASP A 266 -12.95 -0.37 20.19
N LEU A 267 -11.71 -0.83 20.17
CA LEU A 267 -11.36 -2.26 20.23
C LEU A 267 -11.45 -2.81 21.66
N GLY A 268 -11.53 -1.95 22.67
CA GLY A 268 -11.62 -2.27 24.08
C GLY A 268 -10.45 -3.11 24.58
N SER A 269 -10.73 -4.02 25.50
CA SER A 269 -9.75 -4.95 26.10
C SER A 269 -9.66 -6.30 25.39
N ARG A 270 -10.09 -6.40 24.13
CA ARG A 270 -10.10 -7.67 23.38
C ARG A 270 -8.71 -8.30 23.39
N ARG A 271 -8.64 -9.57 23.79
CA ARG A 271 -7.41 -10.36 23.84
C ARG A 271 -7.43 -11.44 22.77
N CYS A 272 -6.25 -11.91 22.40
CA CYS A 272 -6.06 -13.07 21.53
C CYS A 272 -6.07 -14.40 22.32
N ASP A 273 -6.47 -14.40 23.59
CA ASP A 273 -6.60 -15.61 24.40
C ASP A 273 -7.50 -16.64 23.70
N GLY A 274 -7.01 -17.89 23.58
CA GLY A 274 -7.77 -18.99 22.98
C GLY A 274 -7.67 -19.14 21.46
N PHE A 275 -6.96 -18.26 20.76
CA PHE A 275 -6.64 -18.45 19.33
C PHE A 275 -5.53 -19.50 19.15
N HIS A 276 -5.60 -20.27 18.07
CA HIS A 276 -4.55 -21.14 17.58
C HIS A 276 -3.85 -20.46 16.38
N VAL A 277 -2.57 -20.15 16.53
CA VAL A 277 -1.79 -19.41 15.54
C VAL A 277 -0.74 -20.33 14.93
N ALA A 278 -0.82 -20.51 13.62
CA ALA A 278 0.11 -21.27 12.80
C ALA A 278 1.20 -20.36 12.22
N PHE A 279 2.46 -20.58 12.56
CA PHE A 279 3.60 -19.92 11.96
C PHE A 279 4.16 -20.77 10.82
N THR A 280 4.37 -20.16 9.65
CA THR A 280 5.06 -20.80 8.52
C THR A 280 6.51 -21.17 8.86
N GLU A 281 7.20 -21.90 7.99
CA GLU A 281 8.67 -21.91 8.03
C GLU A 281 9.21 -20.53 7.59
N LEU A 282 10.41 -20.13 8.02
CA LEU A 282 11.01 -18.86 7.61
C LEU A 282 11.72 -18.96 6.25
N GLU A 283 12.62 -19.92 6.06
CA GLU A 283 13.49 -20.03 4.86
C GLU A 283 12.68 -20.13 3.54
N GLY A 284 11.58 -20.88 3.53
CA GLY A 284 10.72 -21.00 2.35
C GLY A 284 9.81 -19.79 2.09
N TRP A 285 9.73 -18.85 3.03
CA TRP A 285 8.75 -17.76 3.07
C TRP A 285 9.38 -16.38 3.04
N ILE A 286 10.67 -16.30 2.73
CA ILE A 286 11.36 -15.07 2.37
C ILE A 286 11.47 -14.93 0.85
N TRP A 287 11.54 -13.69 0.38
CA TRP A 287 11.80 -13.39 -1.02
C TRP A 287 13.12 -14.02 -1.50
N PRO A 288 13.16 -14.54 -2.74
CA PRO A 288 14.36 -15.11 -3.31
C PRO A 288 15.48 -14.07 -3.41
N GLY A 289 16.72 -14.55 -3.37
CA GLY A 289 17.91 -13.70 -3.31
C GLY A 289 18.10 -12.79 -4.53
N ASN A 290 17.44 -13.03 -5.65
CA ASN A 290 17.44 -12.11 -6.80
C ASN A 290 16.52 -10.89 -6.61
N ALA A 291 15.47 -11.00 -5.77
CA ALA A 291 14.52 -9.94 -5.50
C ALA A 291 14.94 -9.09 -4.28
N CYS A 292 15.41 -9.73 -3.21
CA CYS A 292 15.76 -9.08 -1.95
C CYS A 292 17.17 -9.49 -1.47
N SER A 293 17.91 -8.54 -0.90
CA SER A 293 19.13 -8.82 -0.13
C SER A 293 18.77 -8.85 1.35
N TRP A 294 18.75 -10.03 1.97
CA TRP A 294 18.43 -10.17 3.39
C TRP A 294 19.64 -9.84 4.26
N PRO A 295 19.50 -9.09 5.36
CA PRO A 295 20.62 -8.61 6.17
C PRO A 295 21.10 -9.73 7.10
N GLY A 296 21.76 -10.76 6.53
CA GLY A 296 22.27 -11.91 7.29
C GLY A 296 21.18 -12.79 7.91
N GLU A 297 21.52 -14.05 8.19
CA GLU A 297 20.59 -15.06 8.73
C GLU A 297 20.03 -14.66 10.12
N THR A 298 20.78 -13.90 10.92
CA THR A 298 20.46 -13.70 12.35
C THR A 298 19.40 -12.65 12.68
N LEU A 299 19.26 -11.56 11.91
CA LEU A 299 18.35 -10.46 12.29
C LEU A 299 16.86 -10.78 12.04
N SER A 300 16.54 -11.41 10.90
CA SER A 300 15.18 -11.82 10.56
C SER A 300 14.75 -13.06 11.36
N GLU A 301 15.64 -14.04 11.57
CA GLU A 301 15.38 -15.22 12.40
C GLU A 301 15.06 -14.84 13.86
N ASN A 302 15.84 -13.92 14.42
CA ASN A 302 15.61 -13.43 15.79
C ASN A 302 14.27 -12.71 15.88
N GLY A 303 13.94 -11.82 14.94
CA GLY A 303 12.66 -11.09 14.93
C GLY A 303 11.46 -12.03 14.78
N TYR A 304 11.54 -13.01 13.87
CA TYR A 304 10.49 -14.02 13.66
C TYR A 304 10.28 -14.88 14.90
N THR A 305 11.37 -15.36 15.50
CA THR A 305 11.34 -16.20 16.70
C THR A 305 10.84 -15.42 17.91
N GLU A 306 11.23 -14.15 18.05
CA GLU A 306 10.78 -13.24 19.10
C GLU A 306 9.27 -12.96 18.96
N ALA A 307 8.78 -12.71 17.74
CA ALA A 307 7.36 -12.47 17.49
C ALA A 307 6.51 -13.69 17.89
N ALA A 308 6.91 -14.89 17.49
CA ALA A 308 6.23 -16.12 17.89
C ALA A 308 6.26 -16.35 19.41
N SER A 309 7.38 -16.01 20.06
CA SER A 309 7.53 -16.15 21.51
C SER A 309 6.67 -15.14 22.28
N LYS A 310 6.64 -13.88 21.84
CA LYS A 310 5.77 -12.84 22.38
C LYS A 310 4.30 -13.20 22.24
N LEU A 311 3.87 -13.69 21.07
CA LEU A 311 2.50 -14.12 20.85
C LEU A 311 2.11 -15.29 21.75
N LYS A 312 2.99 -16.29 21.90
CA LYS A 312 2.76 -17.39 22.85
C LYS A 312 2.61 -16.91 24.29
N ALA A 313 3.37 -15.91 24.70
CA ALA A 313 3.28 -15.32 26.04
C ALA A 313 1.99 -14.51 26.28
N MET A 314 1.27 -14.13 25.22
CA MET A 314 0.01 -13.39 25.29
C MET A 314 -1.24 -14.28 25.45
N GLY A 315 -1.10 -15.61 25.43
CA GLY A 315 -2.22 -16.55 25.63
C GLY A 315 -2.59 -17.49 24.45
N PRO A 316 -2.41 -17.12 23.17
CA PRO A 316 -2.64 -18.03 22.04
C PRO A 316 -1.82 -19.32 22.10
N GLN A 317 -2.38 -20.40 21.55
CA GLN A 317 -1.61 -21.59 21.19
C GLN A 317 -0.81 -21.29 19.92
N VAL A 318 0.48 -21.63 19.89
CA VAL A 318 1.36 -21.33 18.76
C VAL A 318 1.97 -22.63 18.22
N THR A 319 1.67 -22.94 16.97
CA THR A 319 2.28 -24.01 16.18
C THR A 319 3.30 -23.39 15.24
N LYS A 320 4.52 -23.91 15.17
CA LYS A 320 5.57 -23.43 14.25
C LYS A 320 5.78 -24.42 13.12
N ASN A 321 6.26 -23.93 11.98
CA ASN A 321 6.60 -24.71 10.80
C ASN A 321 5.41 -25.54 10.29
N VAL A 322 4.25 -24.90 10.14
CA VAL A 322 3.09 -25.56 9.55
C VAL A 322 3.34 -25.94 8.09
N ASP A 323 2.74 -27.05 7.67
CA ASP A 323 2.84 -27.57 6.32
C ASP A 323 1.97 -26.77 5.34
N LEU A 324 2.49 -25.59 4.97
CA LEU A 324 1.96 -24.72 3.93
C LEU A 324 3.05 -24.57 2.85
N PRO A 325 2.81 -25.02 1.59
CA PRO A 325 3.81 -24.98 0.54
C PRO A 325 4.30 -23.56 0.24
N ALA A 326 5.57 -23.40 -0.12
CA ALA A 326 6.09 -22.10 -0.55
C ALA A 326 5.35 -21.62 -1.82
N PRO A 327 4.84 -20.37 -1.86
CA PRO A 327 4.03 -19.87 -2.97
C PRO A 327 4.67 -19.97 -4.36
N TRP A 328 6.00 -19.88 -4.43
CA TRP A 328 6.75 -19.92 -5.68
C TRP A 328 6.55 -21.24 -6.42
N ALA A 329 6.56 -22.37 -5.68
CA ALA A 329 6.34 -23.69 -6.25
C ALA A 329 4.84 -23.99 -6.40
N GLU A 330 4.01 -23.56 -5.45
CA GLU A 330 2.58 -23.86 -5.46
C GLU A 330 1.86 -23.19 -6.62
N PHE A 331 2.25 -21.96 -6.97
CA PHE A 331 1.60 -21.16 -8.00
C PHE A 331 2.36 -21.08 -9.32
N GLU A 332 3.17 -22.10 -9.61
CA GLU A 332 3.76 -22.34 -10.92
C GLU A 332 2.98 -23.42 -11.67
N MET A 333 2.75 -23.20 -12.98
CA MET A 333 2.13 -24.18 -13.88
C MET A 333 2.76 -24.03 -15.27
N GLU A 334 3.22 -25.16 -15.84
CA GLU A 334 3.85 -25.17 -17.18
C GLU A 334 5.08 -24.23 -17.29
N GLY A 335 5.78 -23.98 -16.18
CA GLY A 335 6.94 -23.07 -16.12
C GLY A 335 6.57 -21.59 -16.04
N GLU A 336 5.29 -21.25 -15.89
CA GLU A 336 4.80 -19.89 -15.76
C GLU A 336 4.17 -19.64 -14.38
N ASN A 337 4.29 -18.40 -13.90
CA ASN A 337 3.65 -17.98 -12.67
C ASN A 337 2.16 -17.68 -12.91
N ILE A 338 1.27 -18.40 -12.21
CA ILE A 338 -0.18 -18.31 -12.44
C ILE A 338 -0.71 -16.89 -12.18
N PHE A 339 -0.20 -16.19 -11.16
CA PHE A 339 -0.64 -14.82 -10.85
C PHE A 339 -0.28 -13.84 -11.95
N THR A 340 0.94 -13.96 -12.47
CA THR A 340 1.41 -13.14 -13.59
C THR A 340 0.50 -13.35 -14.80
N GLU A 341 0.30 -14.60 -15.24
CA GLU A 341 -0.51 -14.90 -16.43
C GLU A 341 -1.96 -14.37 -16.32
N ILE A 342 -2.61 -14.57 -15.18
CA ILE A 342 -3.97 -14.05 -14.94
C ILE A 342 -3.97 -12.51 -14.96
N SER A 343 -3.02 -11.89 -14.26
CA SER A 343 -2.89 -10.43 -14.16
C SER A 343 -2.66 -9.80 -15.53
N LEU A 344 -1.75 -10.35 -16.32
CA LEU A 344 -1.41 -9.86 -17.65
C LEU A 344 -2.58 -10.00 -18.63
N PHE A 345 -3.30 -11.12 -18.59
CA PHE A 345 -4.49 -11.32 -19.41
C PHE A 345 -5.58 -10.31 -19.04
N ASP A 346 -5.94 -10.22 -17.76
CA ASP A 346 -7.04 -9.36 -17.31
C ASP A 346 -6.70 -7.88 -17.48
N PHE A 347 -5.42 -7.50 -17.31
CA PHE A 347 -4.98 -6.13 -17.46
C PHE A 347 -5.32 -5.60 -18.85
N VAL A 348 -4.96 -6.35 -19.90
CA VAL A 348 -5.18 -5.91 -21.28
C VAL A 348 -6.62 -6.05 -21.71
N ASN A 349 -7.32 -7.12 -21.31
CA ASN A 349 -8.65 -7.42 -21.83
C ASN A 349 -9.79 -6.77 -21.02
N ASP A 350 -9.55 -6.37 -19.77
CA ASP A 350 -10.59 -5.90 -18.84
C ASP A 350 -10.17 -4.61 -18.13
N ARG A 351 -9.07 -4.62 -17.36
CA ARG A 351 -8.77 -3.54 -16.40
C ARG A 351 -8.30 -2.24 -17.04
N LEU A 352 -7.35 -2.29 -17.97
CA LEU A 352 -6.86 -1.10 -18.65
C LEU A 352 -7.96 -0.45 -19.52
N PRO A 353 -8.72 -1.19 -20.35
CA PRO A 353 -9.85 -0.61 -21.08
C PRO A 353 -10.89 0.01 -20.14
N ALA A 354 -11.24 -0.66 -19.04
CA ALA A 354 -12.18 -0.12 -18.06
C ALA A 354 -11.65 1.17 -17.43
N PHE A 355 -10.38 1.23 -17.02
CA PHE A 355 -9.78 2.42 -16.45
C PHE A 355 -9.75 3.59 -17.44
N ILE A 356 -9.31 3.36 -18.69
CA ILE A 356 -9.32 4.39 -19.74
C ILE A 356 -10.75 4.91 -19.98
N SER A 357 -11.76 4.04 -19.87
CA SER A 357 -13.16 4.42 -20.04
C SER A 357 -13.70 5.36 -18.96
N GLU A 358 -13.00 5.53 -17.83
CA GLU A 358 -13.37 6.48 -16.77
C GLU A 358 -13.07 7.94 -17.14
N PHE A 359 -12.33 8.18 -18.23
CA PHE A 359 -11.95 9.52 -18.66
C PHE A 359 -12.81 10.00 -19.85
N ASP A 360 -13.24 11.25 -19.82
CA ASP A 360 -13.86 11.94 -20.96
C ASP A 360 -12.81 12.32 -22.01
N THR A 361 -11.63 12.72 -21.55
CA THR A 361 -10.47 13.01 -22.39
C THR A 361 -9.24 12.30 -21.84
N CYS A 362 -8.49 11.64 -22.72
CA CYS A 362 -7.23 10.98 -22.42
C CYS A 362 -6.37 10.95 -23.70
N GLU A 363 -5.06 11.14 -23.55
CA GLU A 363 -4.11 11.12 -24.68
C GLU A 363 -4.00 9.73 -25.32
N VAL A 364 -4.31 8.69 -24.56
CA VAL A 364 -4.16 7.28 -24.95
C VAL A 364 -5.48 6.54 -24.77
N ARG A 365 -5.73 5.58 -25.65
CA ARG A 365 -6.96 4.76 -25.65
C ARG A 365 -6.70 3.26 -25.60
N SER A 366 -5.45 2.85 -25.62
CA SER A 366 -5.05 1.44 -25.60
C SER A 366 -3.64 1.25 -25.05
N LEU A 367 -3.29 0.01 -24.72
CA LEU A 367 -1.93 -0.36 -24.34
C LEU A 367 -0.91 -0.01 -25.44
N ALA A 368 -1.25 -0.24 -26.70
CA ALA A 368 -0.36 0.07 -27.82
C ALA A 368 -0.10 1.58 -27.94
N GLU A 369 -1.11 2.42 -27.66
CA GLU A 369 -0.94 3.87 -27.63
C GLU A 369 -0.12 4.33 -26.43
N ILE A 370 -0.20 3.65 -25.27
CA ILE A 370 0.69 3.92 -24.13
C ILE A 370 2.14 3.64 -24.49
N VAL A 371 2.43 2.49 -25.10
CA VAL A 371 3.80 2.13 -25.55
C VAL A 371 4.32 3.16 -26.55
N ALA A 372 3.49 3.55 -27.53
CA ALA A 372 3.86 4.56 -28.51
C ALA A 372 4.08 5.94 -27.89
N TYR A 373 3.25 6.33 -26.91
CA TYR A 373 3.40 7.59 -26.18
C TYR A 373 4.73 7.63 -25.42
N ASN A 374 5.09 6.55 -24.73
CA ASN A 374 6.36 6.45 -24.01
C ASN A 374 7.55 6.62 -24.96
N GLU A 375 7.50 5.99 -26.15
CA GLU A 375 8.55 6.12 -27.18
C GLU A 375 8.63 7.51 -27.81
N GLN A 376 7.52 8.24 -27.89
CA GLN A 376 7.52 9.61 -28.41
C GLN A 376 8.01 10.63 -27.37
N ASN A 377 7.87 10.30 -26.09
CA ASN A 377 8.18 11.18 -24.94
C ASN A 377 9.23 10.53 -24.03
N ARG A 378 10.28 9.92 -24.61
CA ARG A 378 11.26 9.10 -23.88
C ARG A 378 11.98 9.88 -22.78
N ASP A 379 12.29 11.14 -23.03
CA ASP A 379 12.96 12.05 -22.11
C ASP A 379 12.22 12.20 -20.78
N VAL A 380 10.89 12.09 -20.79
CA VAL A 380 10.05 12.16 -19.60
C VAL A 380 9.64 10.77 -19.12
N CYS A 381 9.18 9.90 -20.02
CA CYS A 381 8.59 8.61 -19.64
C CYS A 381 9.65 7.54 -19.34
N MET A 382 10.83 7.65 -19.93
CA MET A 382 11.91 6.65 -19.86
C MET A 382 13.28 7.36 -19.71
N PRO A 383 13.45 8.21 -18.68
CA PRO A 383 14.67 8.97 -18.46
C PRO A 383 15.83 8.04 -18.06
N GLN A 384 17.03 8.60 -18.01
CA GLN A 384 18.23 7.86 -17.62
C GLN A 384 18.05 7.15 -16.27
N GLY A 385 18.36 5.86 -16.22
CA GLY A 385 18.17 4.98 -15.06
C GLY A 385 16.79 4.31 -14.96
N HIS A 386 15.85 4.68 -15.83
CA HIS A 386 14.48 4.14 -15.87
C HIS A 386 14.00 3.94 -17.33
N GLU A 387 14.88 3.45 -18.20
CA GLU A 387 14.65 3.43 -19.65
C GLU A 387 13.75 2.27 -20.16
N GLY A 388 13.34 1.36 -19.28
CA GLY A 388 12.65 0.12 -19.65
C GLY A 388 11.13 0.26 -19.82
N GLN A 389 10.58 -0.48 -20.78
CA GLN A 389 9.12 -0.75 -20.91
C GLN A 389 8.82 -2.12 -21.53
N SER A 390 9.74 -3.08 -21.41
CA SER A 390 9.68 -4.37 -22.09
C SER A 390 8.41 -5.17 -21.78
N ASP A 391 7.90 -5.11 -20.55
CA ASP A 391 6.66 -5.81 -20.18
C ASP A 391 5.47 -5.28 -20.98
N LEU A 392 5.37 -3.95 -21.15
CA LEU A 392 4.30 -3.33 -21.93
C LEU A 392 4.39 -3.70 -23.42
N THR A 393 5.60 -3.65 -24.00
CA THR A 393 5.83 -4.02 -25.41
C THR A 393 5.48 -5.48 -25.65
N ASN A 394 5.98 -6.38 -24.80
CA ASN A 394 5.68 -7.82 -24.91
C ASN A 394 4.18 -8.07 -24.80
N LEU A 395 3.49 -7.37 -23.90
CA LEU A 395 2.04 -7.48 -23.76
C LEU A 395 1.30 -7.05 -25.02
N VAL A 396 1.73 -6.01 -25.74
CA VAL A 396 1.08 -5.62 -27.00
C VAL A 396 1.12 -6.77 -28.02
N GLU A 397 2.25 -7.46 -28.11
CA GLU A 397 2.53 -8.50 -29.11
C GLU A 397 1.97 -9.89 -28.74
N THR A 398 1.76 -10.14 -27.45
CA THR A 398 1.40 -11.47 -26.95
C THR A 398 -0.06 -11.83 -27.26
N SER A 399 -0.25 -12.95 -27.96
CA SER A 399 -1.57 -13.58 -28.12
C SER A 399 -2.06 -14.11 -26.78
N ARG A 400 -3.34 -13.93 -26.50
CA ARG A 400 -3.95 -14.22 -25.20
C ARG A 400 -5.07 -15.23 -25.36
N ASP A 401 -5.02 -16.32 -24.58
CA ASP A 401 -6.02 -17.38 -24.59
C ASP A 401 -6.93 -17.30 -23.35
N GLY A 402 -8.19 -16.93 -23.57
CA GLY A 402 -9.19 -16.85 -22.50
C GLY A 402 -9.56 -18.22 -21.89
N ALA A 403 -9.39 -19.32 -22.64
CA ALA A 403 -9.61 -20.66 -22.09
C ALA A 403 -8.49 -21.04 -21.12
N LYS A 404 -7.22 -20.75 -21.48
CA LYS A 404 -6.06 -20.89 -20.58
C LYS A 404 -6.24 -20.03 -19.33
N GLN A 405 -6.61 -18.75 -19.47
CA GLN A 405 -6.85 -17.87 -18.31
C GLN A 405 -7.89 -18.43 -17.34
N LYS A 406 -9.01 -18.94 -17.87
CA LYS A 406 -10.07 -19.52 -17.04
C LYS A 406 -9.60 -20.77 -16.31
N ALA A 407 -8.83 -21.63 -16.98
CA ALA A 407 -8.27 -22.84 -16.38
C ALA A 407 -7.27 -22.50 -15.25
N LEU A 408 -6.38 -21.53 -15.50
CA LEU A 408 -5.43 -21.01 -14.51
C LEU A 408 -6.14 -20.46 -13.26
N LEU A 409 -7.19 -19.66 -13.45
CA LEU A 409 -7.98 -19.11 -12.34
C LEU A 409 -8.62 -20.21 -11.49
N VAL A 410 -9.22 -21.23 -12.11
CA VAL A 410 -9.80 -22.38 -11.39
C VAL A 410 -8.74 -23.12 -10.59
N GLU A 411 -7.58 -23.37 -11.19
CA GLU A 411 -6.51 -24.13 -10.53
C GLU A 411 -5.86 -23.35 -9.39
N MET A 412 -5.59 -22.05 -9.58
CA MET A 412 -5.07 -21.19 -8.51
C MET A 412 -6.02 -21.16 -7.31
N ARG A 413 -7.33 -21.02 -7.55
CA ARG A 413 -8.36 -21.03 -6.50
C ARG A 413 -8.36 -22.36 -5.76
N ARG A 414 -8.36 -23.47 -6.50
CA ARG A 414 -8.32 -24.82 -5.93
C ARG A 414 -7.09 -25.03 -5.04
N ARG A 415 -5.90 -24.70 -5.55
CA ARG A 415 -4.61 -24.83 -4.83
C ARG A 415 -4.59 -23.97 -3.56
N GLY A 416 -4.90 -22.68 -3.69
CA GLY A 416 -4.90 -21.74 -2.57
C GLY A 416 -5.89 -22.12 -1.47
N THR A 417 -7.13 -22.47 -1.84
CA THR A 417 -8.15 -22.88 -0.86
C THR A 417 -7.76 -24.18 -0.15
N LEU A 418 -7.34 -25.23 -0.88
CA LEU A 418 -6.96 -26.50 -0.26
C LEU A 418 -5.77 -26.35 0.70
N ALA A 419 -4.77 -25.55 0.33
CA ALA A 419 -3.59 -25.31 1.14
C ALA A 419 -3.93 -24.55 2.43
N LEU A 420 -4.76 -23.50 2.34
CA LEU A 420 -5.18 -22.74 3.53
C LEU A 420 -6.13 -23.53 4.42
N ASP A 421 -7.13 -24.20 3.85
CA ASP A 421 -8.12 -24.99 4.61
C ASP A 421 -7.45 -26.09 5.43
N LYS A 422 -6.41 -26.74 4.88
CA LYS A 422 -5.62 -27.74 5.59
C LYS A 422 -4.99 -27.19 6.87
N VAL A 423 -4.46 -25.97 6.83
CA VAL A 423 -3.83 -25.36 8.01
C VAL A 423 -4.88 -24.81 8.97
N LEU A 424 -5.94 -24.22 8.43
CA LEU A 424 -7.03 -23.59 9.19
C LEU A 424 -8.04 -24.61 9.77
N GLU A 425 -7.93 -25.89 9.45
CA GLU A 425 -8.71 -26.96 10.10
C GLU A 425 -8.42 -27.01 11.61
N ASP A 426 -7.16 -26.83 11.99
CA ASP A 426 -6.69 -26.86 13.38
C ASP A 426 -6.25 -25.48 13.93
N HIS A 427 -6.33 -24.43 13.11
CA HIS A 427 -5.82 -23.09 13.45
C HIS A 427 -6.77 -21.97 13.07
N ASP A 428 -6.73 -20.87 13.83
CA ASP A 428 -7.55 -19.68 13.59
C ASP A 428 -6.82 -18.63 12.72
N VAL A 429 -5.49 -18.58 12.78
CA VAL A 429 -4.66 -17.57 12.12
C VAL A 429 -3.38 -18.19 11.58
N ILE A 430 -2.98 -17.79 10.37
CA ILE A 430 -1.66 -18.08 9.80
C ILE A 430 -0.81 -16.81 9.90
N ALA A 431 0.38 -16.94 10.49
CA ALA A 431 1.37 -15.90 10.64
C ALA A 431 2.63 -16.25 9.83
N SER A 432 3.17 -15.25 9.14
CA SER A 432 4.42 -15.37 8.37
C SER A 432 5.24 -14.08 8.51
N ILE A 433 6.43 -14.06 7.91
CA ILE A 433 7.25 -12.84 7.87
C ILE A 433 6.49 -11.74 7.11
N ALA A 434 6.59 -10.51 7.63
CA ALA A 434 5.76 -9.39 7.18
C ALA A 434 5.96 -9.05 5.69
N ASP A 435 7.19 -9.11 5.20
CA ASP A 435 7.54 -8.91 3.78
C ASP A 435 7.76 -10.27 3.09
N GLY A 436 6.82 -11.19 3.31
CA GLY A 436 6.84 -12.55 2.74
C GLY A 436 5.71 -12.76 1.73
N PRO A 437 5.62 -13.96 1.12
CA PRO A 437 4.68 -14.22 0.03
C PRO A 437 3.30 -14.70 0.49
N LEU A 438 2.98 -14.65 1.78
CA LEU A 438 1.64 -15.02 2.29
C LEU A 438 0.47 -14.30 1.61
N PRO A 439 0.58 -13.04 1.15
CA PRO A 439 -0.51 -12.42 0.38
C PRO A 439 -0.87 -13.15 -0.90
N MET A 440 0.03 -13.94 -1.50
CA MET A 440 -0.30 -14.79 -2.66
C MET A 440 -1.40 -15.79 -2.29
N TYR A 441 -1.29 -16.46 -1.15
CA TYR A 441 -2.37 -17.36 -0.71
C TYR A 441 -3.68 -16.64 -0.43
N ALA A 442 -3.62 -15.45 0.19
CA ALA A 442 -4.81 -14.63 0.43
C ALA A 442 -5.48 -14.21 -0.88
N ALA A 443 -4.72 -13.87 -1.91
CA ALA A 443 -5.23 -13.56 -3.23
C ALA A 443 -5.69 -14.81 -4.00
N ALA A 444 -5.07 -15.98 -3.79
CA ALA A 444 -5.45 -17.25 -4.40
C ALA A 444 -6.77 -17.80 -3.85
N ALA A 445 -7.05 -17.69 -2.55
CA ALA A 445 -8.19 -18.35 -1.91
C ALA A 445 -9.49 -17.53 -1.87
N ALA A 446 -9.49 -16.28 -2.37
CA ALA A 446 -10.68 -15.43 -2.38
C ALA A 446 -11.76 -15.93 -3.37
N PRO A 447 -13.07 -15.72 -3.13
CA PRO A 447 -13.66 -14.82 -2.13
C PRO A 447 -13.85 -15.47 -0.73
N ALA A 448 -13.33 -16.67 -0.49
CA ALA A 448 -13.55 -17.36 0.78
C ALA A 448 -12.77 -16.71 1.94
N ARG A 449 -13.51 -16.01 2.82
CA ARG A 449 -13.29 -15.76 4.27
C ARG A 449 -11.95 -15.22 4.80
N ASN A 450 -10.96 -14.90 3.97
CA ASN A 450 -9.63 -14.59 4.48
C ASN A 450 -9.28 -13.11 4.27
N ALA A 451 -9.31 -12.33 5.35
CA ALA A 451 -8.67 -11.01 5.39
C ALA A 451 -7.21 -11.21 5.84
N LEU A 452 -6.26 -10.58 5.13
CA LEU A 452 -4.85 -10.64 5.51
C LEU A 452 -4.49 -9.39 6.31
N LEU A 453 -4.11 -9.60 7.56
CA LEU A 453 -3.60 -8.56 8.46
C LEU A 453 -2.09 -8.69 8.58
N GLN A 454 -1.36 -7.60 8.43
CA GLN A 454 0.08 -7.52 8.67
C GLN A 454 0.36 -6.66 9.92
N TYR A 455 1.23 -7.17 10.78
CA TYR A 455 1.71 -6.50 11.99
C TYR A 455 3.23 -6.31 11.89
N HIS A 456 3.72 -5.11 12.23
CA HIS A 456 5.15 -4.86 12.42
C HIS A 456 5.42 -4.27 13.80
N HIS A 457 6.50 -4.68 14.45
CA HIS A 457 7.02 -3.97 15.62
C HIS A 457 7.54 -2.60 15.12
N ARG A 458 7.23 -1.49 15.81
CA ARG A 458 7.41 -0.08 15.35
C ARG A 458 8.82 0.40 14.91
N VAL A 459 9.78 -0.51 14.75
CA VAL A 459 11.09 -0.24 14.16
C VAL A 459 11.18 -1.09 12.90
N PRO A 460 11.18 -0.49 11.69
CA PRO A 460 11.50 -1.22 10.47
C PRO A 460 12.85 -1.92 10.62
N LEU A 461 12.99 -3.12 10.07
CA LEU A 461 14.27 -3.81 9.95
C LEU A 461 15.12 -3.13 8.87
N VAL A 462 15.43 -1.84 9.06
CA VAL A 462 16.34 -1.06 8.23
C VAL A 462 17.55 -0.81 9.11
N THR A 463 18.52 -1.72 9.09
CA THR A 463 19.83 -1.47 9.69
C THR A 463 20.61 -0.54 8.77
N PRO A 464 21.19 0.57 9.27
CA PRO A 464 22.17 1.30 8.49
C PRO A 464 23.41 0.42 8.34
N LEU A 465 23.75 0.04 7.12
CA LEU A 465 25.10 -0.43 6.77
C LEU A 465 26.04 0.78 6.73
N ALA A 466 26.31 1.38 7.89
CA ALA A 466 27.36 2.37 8.05
C ALA A 466 28.39 1.83 9.04
N SER A 467 29.48 1.31 8.47
CA SER A 467 30.80 1.07 9.08
C SER A 467 30.93 1.36 10.58
N GLU A 468 30.98 0.31 11.39
CA GLU A 468 31.74 0.35 12.64
C GLU A 468 33.21 0.60 12.30
N THR A 469 33.61 1.85 12.14
CA THR A 469 34.99 2.31 12.29
C THR A 469 34.99 3.84 12.27
N ALA A 470 35.69 4.44 13.25
CA ALA A 470 35.91 5.87 13.44
C ALA A 470 34.85 6.65 14.24
N CYS A 471 34.71 6.31 15.53
CA CYS A 471 34.58 7.32 16.58
C CYS A 471 34.93 6.73 17.96
N GLN A 472 36.13 6.15 18.05
CA GLN A 472 36.89 6.07 19.29
C GLN A 472 38.28 6.63 18.98
N ASP A 473 38.87 7.29 19.97
CA ASP A 473 40.18 7.96 19.98
C ASP A 473 40.20 9.42 19.49
N ASN A 474 39.77 10.31 20.38
CA ASN A 474 40.72 11.26 20.98
C ASN A 474 40.09 12.03 22.14
N ALA A 475 40.18 11.45 23.33
CA ALA A 475 40.13 12.18 24.59
C ALA A 475 41.40 11.86 25.38
N GLY A 476 42.36 12.80 25.32
CA GLY A 476 43.35 13.01 26.39
C GLY A 476 44.77 12.51 26.15
N SER A 477 45.67 13.43 25.79
CA SER A 477 46.89 13.71 26.57
C SER A 477 47.64 14.91 26.01
N SER A 478 48.04 15.81 26.93
CA SER A 478 48.89 17.03 26.83
C SER A 478 48.37 18.23 26.06
#